data_AF-A0A3N4KNM6-F1
#
_entry.id   AF-A0A3N4KNM6-F1
#
_cell.length_a   1.000
_cell.length_b   1.000
_cell.length_c   1.000
_cell.angle_alpha   90.00
_cell.angle_beta   90.00
_cell.angle_gamma   90.00
#
_symmetry.space_group_name_H-M   'P 1'
#
loop_
_entity.id
_entity.type
_entity.pdbx_description
1 polymer ?
#
loop_
_entity_poly.entity_id
_entity_poly.type
_entity_poly.pdbx_seq_one_letter_code
_entity_poly.pdbx_strand_id
1 'polypeptide(L)'
;MVEIPAGLDQTFNAILHRIDAQLERSRTRARKALMLIHGAQRPLSSKELIQALDMDSRGEVRAGGLTTDTILDECQNFVVLDRKLDVFRFAHLSVNDFVKELFFEGVAHANMAEICLESLLWQKWQVALVKYALRYWDVHIRSSNTNNREYSLKLIKLQKDLLQPGERLWSFVDSLASFNCRFVGYRQAFLDQEIDTPWDVACRYGLIDMYLHFLDLIRSSSTFKTDIERGLCFAAAFGHENISQRLLMMLNLDVNTDGGLPGGNKPLGYTTWYGHEAIFKMLLAKEEIDVNSKSSAGDTALILTAKEGHETIAKMLLERQDIDVNCKGD
;
A
#
# COMPACT_ATOMS: atom_id res chain seq x y z
N MET A 1 -7.20 -2.59 -23.86
CA MET A 1 -6.37 -1.54 -24.49
C MET A 1 -7.29 -0.72 -25.37
N VAL A 2 -7.53 0.54 -25.00
CA VAL A 2 -8.14 1.49 -25.93
C VAL A 2 -6.97 1.98 -26.77
N GLU A 3 -6.86 1.50 -28.01
CA GLU A 3 -5.82 1.99 -28.92
C GLU A 3 -5.99 3.51 -29.07
N ILE A 4 -4.93 4.25 -28.77
CA ILE A 4 -4.89 5.69 -28.93
C ILE A 4 -5.06 5.97 -30.44
N PRO A 5 -6.00 6.83 -30.87
CA PRO A 5 -6.23 7.04 -32.30
C PRO A 5 -4.96 7.48 -33.04
N ALA A 6 -4.70 6.86 -34.19
CA ALA A 6 -3.52 7.12 -35.01
C ALA A 6 -3.37 8.64 -35.29
N GLY A 7 -2.30 9.24 -34.76
CA GLY A 7 -2.00 10.69 -34.85
C GLY A 7 -1.94 11.40 -33.49
N LEU A 8 -2.69 10.93 -32.48
CA LEU A 8 -2.57 11.42 -31.10
C LEU A 8 -1.24 11.01 -30.47
N ASP A 9 -0.74 9.81 -30.76
CA ASP A 9 0.59 9.37 -30.29
C ASP A 9 1.72 10.24 -30.83
N GLN A 10 1.64 10.68 -32.09
CA GLN A 10 2.63 11.60 -32.66
C GLN A 10 2.60 12.94 -31.95
N THR A 11 1.40 13.42 -31.60
CA THR A 11 1.20 14.67 -30.85
C THR A 11 1.75 14.55 -29.43
N PHE A 12 1.48 13.45 -28.72
CA PHE A 12 1.98 13.20 -27.38
C PHE A 12 3.50 12.99 -27.36
N ASN A 13 4.05 12.25 -28.33
CA ASN A 13 5.49 12.12 -28.50
C ASN A 13 6.17 13.48 -28.76
N ALA A 14 5.56 14.37 -29.54
CA ALA A 14 6.08 15.72 -29.75
C ALA A 14 6.04 16.58 -28.47
N ILE A 15 5.01 16.43 -27.63
CA ILE A 15 4.97 17.09 -26.32
C ILE A 15 6.04 16.50 -25.39
N LEU A 16 6.17 15.18 -25.34
CA LEU A 16 7.18 14.50 -24.54
C LEU A 16 8.60 14.90 -24.96
N HIS A 17 8.88 15.00 -26.27
CA HIS A 17 10.15 15.51 -26.78
C HIS A 17 10.42 16.95 -26.31
N ARG A 18 9.39 17.81 -26.25
CA ARG A 18 9.54 19.16 -25.68
C ARG A 18 9.84 19.13 -24.18
N ILE A 19 9.26 18.20 -23.43
CA ILE A 19 9.59 17.97 -22.02
C ILE A 19 11.06 17.52 -21.89
N ASP A 20 11.48 16.57 -22.71
CA ASP A 20 12.84 16.02 -22.69
C ASP A 20 13.90 17.03 -23.21
N ALA A 21 13.50 18.01 -24.02
CA ALA A 21 14.39 19.09 -24.48
C ALA A 21 14.65 20.17 -23.42
N GLN A 22 13.92 20.18 -22.30
CA GLN A 22 14.15 21.14 -21.22
C GLN A 22 15.48 20.87 -20.49
N LEU A 23 15.91 21.85 -19.69
CA LEU A 23 17.03 21.71 -18.76
C LEU A 23 16.81 20.50 -17.82
N GLU A 24 17.90 19.85 -17.44
CA GLU A 24 17.87 18.59 -16.67
C GLU A 24 16.98 18.65 -15.42
N ARG A 25 17.02 19.76 -14.68
CA ARG A 25 16.18 19.98 -13.48
C ARG A 25 14.69 20.00 -13.82
N SER A 26 14.31 20.73 -14.86
CA SER A 26 12.91 20.89 -15.28
C SER A 26 12.37 19.61 -15.92
N ARG A 27 13.18 18.93 -16.76
CA ARG A 27 12.85 17.61 -17.30
C ARG A 27 12.61 16.59 -16.21
N THR A 28 13.55 16.47 -15.26
CA THR A 28 13.43 15.54 -14.13
C THR A 28 12.18 15.82 -13.31
N ARG A 29 11.90 17.11 -13.03
CA ARG A 29 10.70 17.50 -12.29
C ARG A 29 9.41 17.18 -13.04
N ALA A 30 9.34 17.52 -14.34
CA ALA A 30 8.18 17.25 -15.18
C ALA A 30 7.89 15.74 -15.25
N ARG A 31 8.90 14.91 -15.51
CA ARG A 31 8.74 13.45 -15.54
C ARG A 31 8.31 12.90 -14.17
N LYS A 32 8.90 13.39 -13.08
CA LYS A 32 8.48 13.04 -11.72
C LYS A 32 7.01 13.43 -11.49
N ALA A 33 6.58 14.63 -11.88
CA ALA A 33 5.19 15.08 -11.73
C ALA A 33 4.21 14.17 -12.49
N LEU A 34 4.53 13.78 -13.73
CA LEU A 34 3.71 12.84 -14.51
C LEU A 34 3.58 11.49 -13.78
N MET A 35 4.68 10.94 -13.26
CA MET A 35 4.66 9.69 -12.50
C MET A 35 3.84 9.80 -11.22
N LEU A 36 3.91 10.92 -10.50
CA LEU A 36 3.15 11.12 -9.26
C LEU A 36 1.66 11.29 -9.52
N ILE A 37 1.28 12.07 -10.54
CA ILE A 37 -0.13 12.23 -10.92
C ILE A 37 -0.71 10.90 -11.40
N HIS A 38 0.08 10.11 -12.14
CA HIS A 38 -0.34 8.80 -12.62
C HIS A 38 -0.46 7.77 -11.48
N GLY A 39 0.55 7.67 -10.62
CA GLY A 39 0.62 6.65 -9.58
C GLY A 39 -0.19 6.94 -8.32
N ALA A 40 -0.70 8.16 -8.15
CA ALA A 40 -1.43 8.52 -6.93
C ALA A 40 -2.79 7.80 -6.83
N GLN A 41 -3.10 7.31 -5.63
CA GLN A 41 -4.36 6.63 -5.28
C GLN A 41 -5.56 7.58 -5.27
N ARG A 42 -5.30 8.89 -5.21
CA ARG A 42 -6.26 9.96 -5.44
C ARG A 42 -5.57 11.17 -6.07
N PRO A 43 -6.30 12.07 -6.73
CA PRO A 43 -5.72 13.33 -7.21
C PRO A 43 -4.97 14.06 -6.09
N LEU A 44 -3.76 14.50 -6.41
CA LEU A 44 -2.90 15.27 -5.51
C LEU A 44 -3.28 16.75 -5.59
N SER A 45 -3.35 17.39 -4.43
CA SER A 45 -3.55 18.84 -4.38
C SER A 45 -2.32 19.60 -4.85
N SER A 46 -2.46 20.89 -5.17
CA SER A 46 -1.32 21.70 -5.58
C SER A 46 -0.21 21.71 -4.53
N LYS A 47 -0.58 21.81 -3.24
CA LYS A 47 0.38 21.79 -2.13
C LYS A 47 1.07 20.44 -1.98
N GLU A 48 0.34 19.34 -2.13
CA GLU A 48 0.90 17.99 -2.04
C GLU A 48 1.90 17.73 -3.17
N LEU A 49 1.55 18.09 -4.41
CA LEU A 49 2.44 17.86 -5.56
C LEU A 49 3.68 18.76 -5.49
N ILE A 50 3.54 20.04 -5.16
CA ILE A 50 4.68 20.95 -4.97
C ILE A 50 5.62 20.39 -3.90
N GLN A 51 5.07 19.99 -2.75
CA GLN A 51 5.85 19.40 -1.66
C GLN A 51 6.59 18.14 -2.13
N ALA A 52 5.92 17.23 -2.85
CA ALA A 52 6.52 16.00 -3.36
C ALA A 52 7.66 16.24 -4.38
N LEU A 53 7.55 17.30 -5.19
CA LEU A 53 8.53 17.64 -6.22
C LEU A 53 9.73 18.43 -5.70
N ASP A 54 9.57 19.15 -4.60
CA ASP A 54 10.58 20.05 -4.05
C ASP A 54 11.29 19.49 -2.80
N MET A 55 10.86 18.31 -2.34
CA MET A 55 11.50 17.54 -1.27
C MET A 55 12.84 16.98 -1.74
N ASP A 56 13.91 17.26 -0.98
CA ASP A 56 15.18 16.55 -1.14
C ASP A 56 15.20 15.22 -0.37
N SER A 57 16.30 14.45 -0.51
CA SER A 57 16.45 13.13 0.13
C SER A 57 16.46 13.17 1.68
N ARG A 58 16.39 14.37 2.30
CA ARG A 58 16.30 14.58 3.75
C ARG A 58 14.94 15.17 4.17
N GLY A 59 13.96 15.18 3.27
CA GLY A 59 12.64 15.74 3.54
C GLY A 59 12.62 17.26 3.61
N GLU A 60 13.72 17.94 3.22
CA GLU A 60 13.77 19.40 3.22
C GLU A 60 13.16 19.92 1.92
N VAL A 61 12.15 20.78 2.05
CA VAL A 61 11.66 21.58 0.94
C VAL A 61 12.76 22.57 0.59
N ARG A 62 13.34 22.43 -0.61
CA ARG A 62 14.35 23.38 -1.09
C ARG A 62 13.72 24.78 -1.05
N ALA A 63 14.43 25.75 -0.49
CA ALA A 63 13.86 27.08 -0.24
C ALA A 63 13.24 27.71 -1.51
N GLY A 64 11.90 27.65 -1.56
CA GLY A 64 10.96 28.59 -2.17
C GLY A 64 11.21 28.98 -3.63
N GLY A 65 10.61 28.25 -4.57
CA GLY A 65 10.47 28.74 -5.94
C GLY A 65 9.54 27.93 -6.85
N LEU A 66 9.16 26.71 -6.47
CA LEU A 66 8.26 25.90 -7.29
C LEU A 66 6.81 26.36 -7.11
N THR A 67 6.21 26.89 -8.17
CA THR A 67 4.79 27.29 -8.19
C THR A 67 3.97 26.33 -9.04
N THR A 68 2.64 26.45 -8.96
CA THR A 68 1.74 25.72 -9.85
C THR A 68 2.02 26.03 -11.31
N ASP A 69 2.29 27.29 -11.63
CA ASP A 69 2.57 27.74 -13.00
C ASP A 69 3.88 27.14 -13.52
N THR A 70 4.92 27.08 -12.69
CA THR A 70 6.16 26.37 -13.05
C THR A 70 5.91 24.90 -13.37
N ILE A 71 5.08 24.20 -12.60
CA ILE A 71 4.74 22.79 -12.89
C ILE A 71 3.98 22.67 -14.21
N LEU A 72 3.00 23.55 -14.48
CA LEU A 72 2.24 23.54 -15.72
C LEU A 72 3.14 23.82 -16.93
N ASP A 73 4.06 24.79 -16.82
CA ASP A 73 5.02 25.11 -17.88
C ASP A 73 5.98 23.93 -18.14
N GLU A 74 6.52 23.32 -17.08
CA GLU A 74 7.47 22.20 -17.21
C GLU A 74 6.79 20.91 -17.72
N CYS A 75 5.56 20.63 -17.29
CA CYS A 75 4.76 19.50 -17.78
C CYS A 75 4.10 19.74 -19.14
N GLN A 76 4.18 20.97 -19.67
CA GLN A 76 3.55 21.36 -20.93
C GLN A 76 2.03 21.02 -20.91
N ASN A 77 1.44 20.77 -22.07
CA ASN A 77 0.01 20.48 -22.21
C ASN A 77 -0.43 19.09 -21.71
N PHE A 78 0.44 18.33 -21.01
CA PHE A 78 0.04 17.05 -20.44
C PHE A 78 -0.76 17.19 -19.15
N VAL A 79 -0.50 18.23 -18.39
CA VAL A 79 -1.08 18.42 -17.06
C VAL A 79 -1.87 19.72 -17.02
N VAL A 80 -3.02 19.69 -16.36
CA VAL A 80 -3.84 20.86 -16.06
C VAL A 80 -4.12 20.94 -14.56
N LEU A 81 -4.28 22.15 -14.05
CA LEU A 81 -4.71 22.40 -12.69
C LEU A 81 -6.20 22.74 -12.67
N ASP A 82 -6.99 21.90 -12.02
CA ASP A 82 -8.36 22.24 -11.70
C ASP A 82 -8.37 23.20 -10.50
N ARG A 83 -8.47 24.50 -10.77
CA ARG A 83 -8.40 25.54 -9.72
C ARG A 83 -9.56 25.49 -8.74
N LYS A 84 -10.70 24.88 -9.09
CA LYS A 84 -11.85 24.76 -8.18
C LYS A 84 -11.63 23.66 -7.15
N LEU A 85 -11.07 22.54 -7.59
CA LEU A 85 -10.79 21.38 -6.74
C LEU A 85 -9.39 21.41 -6.13
N ASP A 86 -8.53 22.34 -6.60
CA ASP A 86 -7.11 22.43 -6.27
C ASP A 86 -6.33 21.14 -6.58
N VAL A 87 -6.63 20.47 -7.69
CA VAL A 87 -5.99 19.19 -8.04
C VAL A 87 -5.34 19.23 -9.42
N PHE A 88 -4.14 18.63 -9.50
CA PHE A 88 -3.50 18.36 -10.78
C PHE A 88 -4.09 17.09 -11.41
N ARG A 89 -4.38 17.16 -12.71
CA ARG A 89 -4.85 16.02 -13.50
C ARG A 89 -4.30 16.08 -14.92
N PHE A 90 -4.34 14.95 -15.62
CA PHE A 90 -4.02 14.95 -17.04
C PHE A 90 -5.03 15.77 -17.83
N ALA A 91 -4.55 16.50 -18.84
CA ALA A 91 -5.36 17.36 -19.69
C ALA A 91 -6.49 16.60 -20.40
N HIS A 92 -6.25 15.33 -20.72
CA HIS A 92 -7.22 14.44 -21.38
C HIS A 92 -7.03 13.00 -20.90
N LEU A 93 -8.10 12.17 -20.98
CA LEU A 93 -8.02 10.75 -20.60
C LEU A 93 -6.97 9.99 -21.43
N SER A 94 -6.87 10.27 -22.73
CA SER A 94 -5.85 9.66 -23.60
C SER A 94 -4.41 10.01 -23.21
N VAL A 95 -4.18 11.14 -22.51
CA VAL A 95 -2.84 11.45 -21.96
C VAL A 95 -2.52 10.50 -20.81
N ASN A 96 -3.51 10.16 -19.98
CA ASN A 96 -3.33 9.18 -18.91
C ASN A 96 -2.96 7.79 -19.49
N ASP A 97 -3.63 7.38 -20.56
CA ASP A 97 -3.34 6.10 -21.21
C ASP A 97 -1.95 6.09 -21.87
N PHE A 98 -1.56 7.19 -22.53
CA PHE A 98 -0.19 7.36 -23.04
C PHE A 98 0.86 7.32 -21.92
N VAL A 99 0.59 7.99 -20.79
CA VAL A 99 1.49 8.03 -19.62
C VAL A 99 1.60 6.66 -18.94
N LYS A 100 0.54 5.85 -18.90
CA LYS A 100 0.58 4.45 -18.44
C LYS A 100 1.52 3.60 -19.27
N GLU A 101 1.53 3.78 -20.59
CA GLU A 101 2.43 3.06 -21.47
C GLU A 101 3.88 3.57 -21.33
N LEU A 102 4.05 4.87 -21.08
CA LEU A 102 5.35 5.49 -20.88
C LEU A 102 6.01 5.12 -19.54
N PHE A 103 5.21 5.01 -18.48
CA PHE A 103 5.67 4.69 -17.14
C PHE A 103 4.95 3.44 -16.65
N PHE A 104 5.69 2.34 -16.51
CA PHE A 104 5.17 1.13 -15.88
C PHE A 104 4.57 1.46 -14.51
N GLU A 105 3.37 0.96 -14.23
CA GLU A 105 2.60 1.24 -13.00
C GLU A 105 3.44 1.00 -11.74
N GLY A 106 4.21 -0.09 -11.71
CA GLY A 106 5.11 -0.41 -10.61
C GLY A 106 6.20 0.64 -10.35
N VAL A 107 6.66 1.36 -11.38
CA VAL A 107 7.65 2.44 -11.25
C VAL A 107 6.99 3.71 -10.69
N ALA A 108 5.76 4.01 -11.09
CA ALA A 108 4.99 5.12 -10.53
C ALA A 108 4.71 4.88 -9.04
N HIS A 109 4.29 3.67 -8.66
CA HIS A 109 4.12 3.29 -7.26
C HIS A 109 5.44 3.34 -6.46
N ALA A 110 6.56 2.96 -7.06
CA ALA A 110 7.88 3.07 -6.42
C ALA A 110 8.26 4.53 -6.09
N ASN A 111 7.99 5.46 -7.01
CA ASN A 111 8.20 6.90 -6.78
C ASN A 111 7.27 7.46 -5.70
N MET A 112 6.01 7.04 -5.71
CA MET A 112 5.07 7.42 -4.65
C MET A 112 5.49 6.85 -3.29
N ALA A 113 5.98 5.61 -3.24
CA ALA A 113 6.46 4.97 -2.02
C ALA A 113 7.65 5.72 -1.44
N GLU A 114 8.64 6.07 -2.27
CA GLU A 114 9.81 6.85 -1.86
C GLU A 114 9.39 8.17 -1.19
N ILE A 115 8.51 8.92 -1.85
CA ILE A 115 8.04 10.22 -1.35
C ILE A 115 7.22 10.08 -0.08
N CYS A 116 6.35 9.07 0.01
CA CYS A 116 5.59 8.80 1.22
C CYS A 116 6.53 8.47 2.37
N LEU A 117 7.48 7.56 2.17
CA LEU A 117 8.45 7.16 3.20
C LEU A 117 9.35 8.32 3.63
N GLU A 118 9.90 9.09 2.70
CA GLU A 118 10.70 10.28 3.01
C GLU A 118 9.85 11.32 3.79
N SER A 119 8.60 11.54 3.40
CA SER A 119 7.69 12.43 4.13
C SER A 119 7.40 11.96 5.56
N LEU A 120 7.25 10.65 5.78
CA LEU A 120 6.95 10.06 7.09
C LEU A 120 8.19 9.98 8.00
N LEU A 121 9.37 9.79 7.41
CA LEU A 121 10.64 9.70 8.14
C LEU A 121 11.07 11.02 8.76
N TRP A 122 10.92 12.10 7.99
CA TRP A 122 11.52 13.39 8.36
C TRP A 122 10.55 14.32 9.09
N GLN A 123 9.24 14.10 8.95
CA GLN A 123 8.16 14.80 9.68
C GLN A 123 8.35 16.32 9.82
N LYS A 124 8.99 16.98 8.84
CA LYS A 124 9.25 18.42 8.86
C LYS A 124 7.99 19.19 8.46
N TRP A 125 7.00 19.22 9.37
CA TRP A 125 5.86 20.15 9.48
C TRP A 125 5.30 20.77 8.19
N GLN A 126 5.11 19.96 7.15
CA GLN A 126 4.38 20.32 5.94
C GLN A 126 3.20 19.34 5.82
N VAL A 127 2.05 19.78 6.32
CA VAL A 127 0.86 18.98 6.65
C VAL A 127 0.18 18.34 5.43
N ALA A 128 0.43 18.87 4.22
CA ALA A 128 -0.34 18.51 3.05
C ALA A 128 -0.11 17.04 2.66
N LEU A 129 1.14 16.66 2.38
CA LEU A 129 1.47 15.32 1.90
C LEU A 129 1.46 14.24 2.98
N VAL A 130 1.71 14.59 4.25
CA VAL A 130 1.78 13.61 5.35
C VAL A 130 0.48 12.81 5.48
N LYS A 131 -0.69 13.45 5.29
CA LYS A 131 -1.98 12.73 5.33
C LYS A 131 -2.12 11.72 4.22
N TYR A 132 -1.68 12.08 3.01
CA TYR A 132 -1.64 11.16 1.89
C TYR A 132 -0.68 10.00 2.19
N ALA A 133 0.52 10.31 2.68
CA ALA A 133 1.54 9.33 2.99
C ALA A 133 1.07 8.34 4.08
N LEU A 134 0.52 8.82 5.19
CA LEU A 134 -0.03 7.99 6.26
C LEU A 134 -1.10 6.99 5.76
N ARG A 135 -1.86 7.39 4.72
CA ARG A 135 -2.94 6.58 4.16
C ARG A 135 -2.46 5.58 3.12
N TYR A 136 -1.46 5.92 2.31
CA TYR A 136 -1.15 5.17 1.07
C TYR A 136 0.30 4.69 0.95
N TRP A 137 1.17 4.97 1.93
CA TRP A 137 2.58 4.55 1.86
C TRP A 137 2.74 3.04 1.66
N ASP A 138 1.91 2.25 2.34
CA ASP A 138 1.94 0.79 2.36
C ASP A 138 1.50 0.20 1.01
N VAL A 139 0.42 0.73 0.41
CA VAL A 139 -0.06 0.28 -0.91
C VAL A 139 0.94 0.64 -1.99
N HIS A 140 1.59 1.80 -1.90
CA HIS A 140 2.66 2.15 -2.85
C HIS A 140 3.87 1.22 -2.74
N ILE A 141 4.27 0.81 -1.54
CA ILE A 141 5.35 -0.18 -1.38
C ILE A 141 4.94 -1.52 -2.00
N ARG A 142 3.74 -2.03 -1.71
CA ARG A 142 3.29 -3.34 -2.21
C ARG A 142 3.11 -3.40 -3.72
N SER A 143 2.61 -2.33 -4.32
CA SER A 143 2.43 -2.22 -5.76
C SER A 143 3.68 -1.76 -6.49
N SER A 144 4.76 -1.40 -5.77
CA SER A 144 6.01 -1.02 -6.39
C SER A 144 6.65 -2.23 -7.06
N ASN A 145 7.04 -2.06 -8.33
CA ASN A 145 7.79 -3.06 -9.07
C ASN A 145 8.71 -2.34 -10.03
N THR A 146 10.02 -2.48 -9.80
CA THR A 146 11.04 -1.85 -10.64
C THR A 146 12.17 -2.83 -10.92
N ASN A 147 12.65 -2.83 -12.15
CA ASN A 147 13.85 -3.57 -12.55
C ASN A 147 15.14 -2.89 -12.04
N ASN A 148 15.04 -1.72 -11.40
CA ASN A 148 16.18 -1.00 -10.85
C ASN A 148 16.48 -1.51 -9.42
N ARG A 149 17.44 -2.41 -9.32
CA ARG A 149 17.86 -3.01 -8.04
C ARG A 149 18.28 -1.97 -7.00
N GLU A 150 19.00 -0.93 -7.39
CA GLU A 150 19.46 0.11 -6.46
C GLU A 150 18.26 0.87 -5.88
N TYR A 151 17.28 1.18 -6.72
CA TYR A 151 16.07 1.88 -6.30
C TYR A 151 15.17 1.01 -5.40
N SER A 152 15.02 -0.28 -5.72
CA SER A 152 14.32 -1.23 -4.85
C SER A 152 15.01 -1.36 -3.49
N LEU A 153 16.35 -1.39 -3.44
CA LEU A 153 17.11 -1.38 -2.19
C LEU A 153 16.95 -0.08 -1.40
N LYS A 154 16.83 1.07 -2.08
CA LYS A 154 16.54 2.36 -1.45
C LYS A 154 15.19 2.31 -0.73
N LEU A 155 14.13 1.82 -1.38
CA LEU A 155 12.80 1.70 -0.78
C LEU A 155 12.81 0.78 0.46
N ILE A 156 13.46 -0.39 0.35
CA ILE A 156 13.61 -1.32 1.48
C ILE A 156 14.32 -0.63 2.65
N LYS A 157 15.38 0.14 2.38
CA LYS A 157 16.10 0.89 3.41
C LYS A 157 15.22 1.94 4.07
N LEU A 158 14.52 2.76 3.29
CA LEU A 158 13.62 3.80 3.82
C LEU A 158 12.51 3.19 4.70
N GLN A 159 11.90 2.09 4.25
CA GLN A 159 10.90 1.37 5.03
C GLN A 159 11.50 0.85 6.35
N LYS A 160 12.67 0.24 6.29
CA LYS A 160 13.36 -0.26 7.49
C LYS A 160 13.69 0.88 8.46
N ASP A 161 14.16 2.01 7.95
CA ASP A 161 14.50 3.19 8.76
C ASP A 161 13.24 3.79 9.42
N LEU A 162 12.08 3.73 8.77
CA LEU A 162 10.79 4.21 9.32
C LEU A 162 10.30 3.29 10.43
N LEU A 163 10.41 1.97 10.22
CA LEU A 163 9.89 0.94 11.11
C LEU A 163 10.89 0.50 12.19
N GLN A 164 12.09 1.09 12.20
CA GLN A 164 13.11 0.79 13.19
C GLN A 164 12.64 1.25 14.60
N PRO A 165 12.77 0.40 15.64
CA PRO A 165 12.45 0.79 17.01
C PRO A 165 13.20 2.06 17.42
N GLY A 166 12.47 3.06 17.91
CA GLY A 166 13.02 4.34 18.34
C GLY A 166 12.02 5.48 18.22
N GLU A 167 12.50 6.71 18.49
CA GLU A 167 11.68 7.92 18.49
C GLU A 167 10.96 8.16 17.15
N ARG A 168 11.61 7.86 16.02
CA ARG A 168 11.00 8.04 14.69
C ARG A 168 9.78 7.15 14.46
N LEU A 169 9.89 5.86 14.81
CA LEU A 169 8.76 4.94 14.74
C LEU A 169 7.63 5.49 15.60
N TRP A 170 7.88 5.80 16.87
CA TRP A 170 6.82 6.27 17.78
C TRP A 170 6.20 7.59 17.35
N SER A 171 6.97 8.50 16.77
CA SER A 171 6.44 9.75 16.19
C SER A 171 5.52 9.49 14.98
N PHE A 172 5.86 8.51 14.14
CA PHE A 172 4.98 8.03 13.05
C PHE A 172 3.71 7.37 13.61
N VAL A 173 3.85 6.53 14.63
CA VAL A 173 2.74 5.89 15.35
C VAL A 173 1.78 6.91 15.96
N ASP A 174 2.30 7.93 16.65
CA ASP A 174 1.50 8.99 17.25
C ASP A 174 0.72 9.77 16.20
N SER A 175 1.33 9.98 15.03
CA SER A 175 0.66 10.59 13.89
C SER A 175 -0.50 9.72 13.40
N LEU A 176 -0.28 8.42 13.17
CA LEU A 176 -1.35 7.48 12.79
C LEU A 176 -2.51 7.51 13.80
N ALA A 177 -2.21 7.39 15.09
CA ALA A 177 -3.21 7.42 16.15
C ALA A 177 -4.01 8.74 16.16
N SER A 178 -3.32 9.87 16.06
CA SER A 178 -3.93 11.20 16.08
C SER A 178 -4.85 11.47 14.89
N PHE A 179 -4.48 11.01 13.70
CA PHE A 179 -5.32 11.17 12.51
C PHE A 179 -6.52 10.21 12.53
N ASN A 180 -6.35 9.00 13.04
CA ASN A 180 -7.44 8.03 13.09
C ASN A 180 -8.56 8.47 14.06
N CYS A 181 -8.20 9.02 15.23
CA CYS A 181 -9.16 9.58 16.20
C CYS A 181 -10.03 10.71 15.65
N ARG A 182 -9.57 11.46 14.63
CA ARG A 182 -10.32 12.58 14.04
C ARG A 182 -11.40 12.14 13.05
N PHE A 183 -11.34 10.90 12.54
CA PHE A 183 -12.24 10.41 11.48
C PHE A 183 -13.31 9.41 11.96
N VAL A 184 -13.27 8.96 13.22
CA VAL A 184 -14.27 8.05 13.82
C VAL A 184 -15.72 8.59 13.73
N GLY A 185 -15.90 9.91 13.50
CA GLY A 185 -17.21 10.56 13.44
C GLY A 185 -17.85 10.75 12.05
N TYR A 186 -17.17 10.45 10.93
CA TYR A 186 -17.71 10.71 9.59
C TYR A 186 -17.64 9.46 8.69
N ARG A 187 -18.62 8.56 8.81
CA ARG A 187 -18.95 7.62 7.73
C ARG A 187 -19.66 8.40 6.62
N GLN A 188 -18.94 8.81 5.59
CA GLN A 188 -19.51 9.12 4.28
C GLN A 188 -18.93 8.17 3.23
N ALA A 189 -19.83 7.65 2.42
CA ALA A 189 -19.74 6.44 1.62
C ALA A 189 -18.91 6.57 0.32
N PHE A 190 -17.68 7.10 0.39
CA PHE A 190 -16.79 7.23 -0.78
C PHE A 190 -15.28 7.08 -0.48
N LEU A 191 -14.87 6.43 0.64
CA LEU A 191 -13.46 6.32 1.07
C LEU A 191 -13.11 4.91 1.58
N ASP A 192 -13.22 3.90 0.73
CA ASP A 192 -13.20 2.45 1.05
C ASP A 192 -11.83 1.84 1.47
N GLN A 193 -10.89 2.58 2.07
CA GLN A 193 -9.62 1.98 2.53
C GLN A 193 -9.10 2.56 3.86
N GLU A 194 -9.78 2.38 5.00
CA GLU A 194 -9.39 2.89 6.34
C GLU A 194 -7.87 3.14 6.55
N ILE A 195 -7.50 4.26 7.20
CA ILE A 195 -6.08 4.53 7.51
C ILE A 195 -5.66 3.37 8.40
N ASP A 196 -4.62 2.63 8.03
CA ASP A 196 -4.07 1.56 8.87
C ASP A 196 -3.93 2.09 10.30
N THR A 197 -4.59 1.47 11.26
CA THR A 197 -4.44 1.82 12.67
C THR A 197 -3.02 1.46 13.10
N PRO A 198 -2.50 2.04 14.20
CA PRO A 198 -1.25 1.57 14.77
C PRO A 198 -1.21 0.03 14.97
N TRP A 199 -2.32 -0.55 15.44
CA TRP A 199 -2.46 -1.99 15.58
C TRP A 199 -2.24 -2.74 14.26
N ASP A 200 -2.80 -2.25 13.15
CA ASP A 200 -2.66 -2.87 11.83
C ASP A 200 -1.24 -2.82 11.32
N VAL A 201 -0.58 -1.67 11.46
CA VAL A 201 0.84 -1.52 11.11
C VAL A 201 1.68 -2.50 11.91
N ALA A 202 1.40 -2.66 13.21
CA ALA A 202 2.13 -3.62 14.04
C ALA A 202 1.95 -5.06 13.55
N CYS A 203 0.73 -5.48 13.27
CA CYS A 203 0.42 -6.82 12.76
C CYS A 203 0.97 -7.06 11.36
N ARG A 204 0.88 -6.08 10.47
CA ARG A 204 1.32 -6.15 9.06
C ARG A 204 2.84 -6.20 8.89
N TYR A 205 3.58 -5.56 9.79
CA TYR A 205 5.05 -5.46 9.71
C TYR A 205 5.79 -6.21 10.83
N GLY A 206 5.08 -6.95 11.68
CA GLY A 206 5.71 -7.79 12.70
C GLY A 206 6.34 -7.01 13.85
N LEU A 207 5.85 -5.80 14.13
CA LEU A 207 6.43 -4.91 15.14
C LEU A 207 5.94 -5.31 16.53
N ILE A 208 6.63 -6.27 17.15
CA ILE A 208 6.18 -6.90 18.39
C ILE A 208 6.00 -5.92 19.56
N ASP A 209 6.90 -4.95 19.73
CA ASP A 209 6.81 -3.98 20.83
C ASP A 209 5.61 -3.06 20.66
N MET A 210 5.34 -2.66 19.42
CA MET A 210 4.18 -1.86 19.06
C MET A 210 2.88 -2.66 19.23
N TYR A 211 2.88 -3.92 18.81
CA TYR A 211 1.78 -4.85 19.03
C TYR A 211 1.44 -4.97 20.52
N LEU A 212 2.45 -5.19 21.37
CA LEU A 212 2.26 -5.30 22.82
C LEU A 212 1.74 -3.99 23.42
N HIS A 213 2.26 -2.85 22.98
CA HIS A 213 1.78 -1.54 23.42
C HIS A 213 0.30 -1.32 23.10
N PHE A 214 -0.14 -1.59 21.87
CA PHE A 214 -1.53 -1.36 21.46
C PHE A 214 -2.50 -2.44 21.90
N LEU A 215 -2.02 -3.65 22.22
CA LEU A 215 -2.87 -4.75 22.70
C LEU A 215 -3.69 -4.34 23.93
N ASP A 216 -3.06 -3.65 24.89
CA ASP A 216 -3.75 -3.21 26.10
C ASP A 216 -4.80 -2.13 25.82
N LEU A 217 -4.56 -1.26 24.83
CA LEU A 217 -5.54 -0.26 24.40
C LEU A 217 -6.75 -0.95 23.74
N ILE A 218 -6.52 -1.82 22.75
CA ILE A 218 -7.62 -2.43 21.99
C ILE A 218 -8.46 -3.40 22.84
N ARG A 219 -7.90 -4.01 23.89
CA ARG A 219 -8.64 -4.91 24.81
C ARG A 219 -9.88 -4.25 25.42
N SER A 220 -9.84 -2.93 25.60
CA SER A 220 -10.95 -2.14 26.12
C SER A 220 -11.89 -1.59 25.05
N SER A 221 -11.55 -1.76 23.76
CA SER A 221 -12.29 -1.22 22.62
C SER A 221 -13.51 -2.08 22.26
N SER A 222 -14.58 -1.44 21.80
CA SER A 222 -15.73 -2.15 21.19
C SER A 222 -15.35 -2.89 19.91
N THR A 223 -14.26 -2.51 19.25
CA THR A 223 -13.73 -3.13 18.02
C THR A 223 -12.73 -4.25 18.29
N PHE A 224 -12.50 -4.63 19.55
CA PHE A 224 -11.46 -5.59 19.93
C PHE A 224 -11.48 -6.86 19.06
N LYS A 225 -12.66 -7.49 18.91
CA LYS A 225 -12.82 -8.71 18.11
C LYS A 225 -12.43 -8.48 16.64
N THR A 226 -12.95 -7.43 16.01
CA THR A 226 -12.63 -7.10 14.61
C THR A 226 -11.15 -6.75 14.43
N ASP A 227 -10.52 -6.11 15.42
CA ASP A 227 -9.10 -5.75 15.38
C ASP A 227 -8.20 -6.98 15.47
N ILE A 228 -8.48 -7.93 16.35
CA ILE A 228 -7.67 -9.16 16.48
C ILE A 228 -7.83 -10.08 15.26
N GLU A 229 -9.03 -10.15 14.67
CA GLU A 229 -9.32 -10.91 13.46
C GLU A 229 -8.57 -10.34 12.24
N ARG A 230 -8.66 -9.03 12.05
CA ARG A 230 -7.93 -8.31 11.01
C ARG A 230 -6.41 -8.36 11.21
N GLY A 231 -5.97 -8.25 12.46
CA GLY A 231 -4.57 -8.42 12.85
C GLY A 231 -4.05 -9.82 12.49
N LEU A 232 -4.87 -10.87 12.64
CA LEU A 232 -4.49 -12.23 12.26
C LEU A 232 -4.32 -12.34 10.75
N CYS A 233 -5.25 -11.79 9.96
CA CYS A 233 -5.14 -11.77 8.51
C CYS A 233 -3.85 -11.06 8.05
N PHE A 234 -3.51 -9.91 8.63
CA PHE A 234 -2.26 -9.22 8.30
C PHE A 234 -1.02 -10.03 8.70
N ALA A 235 -0.95 -10.50 9.95
CA ALA A 235 0.21 -11.27 10.41
C ALA A 235 0.39 -12.56 9.60
N ALA A 236 -0.71 -13.21 9.20
CA ALA A 236 -0.71 -14.38 8.33
C ALA A 236 -0.25 -14.06 6.91
N ALA A 237 -0.72 -12.96 6.29
CA ALA A 237 -0.33 -12.56 4.94
C ALA A 237 1.15 -12.21 4.82
N PHE A 238 1.72 -11.57 5.85
CA PHE A 238 3.10 -11.07 5.82
C PHE A 238 4.10 -11.97 6.57
N GLY A 239 3.68 -13.15 7.05
CA GLY A 239 4.61 -14.14 7.60
C GLY A 239 5.09 -13.84 9.02
N HIS A 240 4.33 -13.10 9.82
CA HIS A 240 4.71 -12.71 11.18
C HIS A 240 4.27 -13.76 12.21
N GLU A 241 5.10 -14.79 12.36
CA GLU A 241 4.83 -15.95 13.22
C GLU A 241 4.55 -15.59 14.69
N ASN A 242 5.36 -14.70 15.30
CA ASN A 242 5.21 -14.34 16.72
C ASN A 242 3.86 -13.67 17.01
N ILE A 243 3.45 -12.73 16.16
CA ILE A 243 2.16 -12.05 16.29
C ILE A 243 1.02 -13.04 16.00
N SER A 244 1.15 -13.86 14.94
CA SER A 244 0.14 -14.88 14.60
C SER A 244 -0.08 -15.85 15.76
N GLN A 245 0.98 -16.36 16.37
CA GLN A 245 0.90 -17.25 17.53
C GLN A 245 0.14 -16.60 18.68
N ARG A 246 0.43 -15.33 18.99
CA ARG A 246 -0.22 -14.61 20.10
C ARG A 246 -1.70 -14.35 19.83
N LEU A 247 -2.04 -13.96 18.60
CA LEU A 247 -3.44 -13.77 18.20
C LEU A 247 -4.20 -15.08 18.29
N LEU A 248 -3.64 -16.18 17.78
CA LEU A 248 -4.25 -17.51 17.85
C LEU A 248 -4.47 -18.03 19.28
N MET A 249 -3.83 -17.43 20.31
CA MET A 249 -4.09 -17.77 21.71
C MET A 249 -5.23 -16.94 22.34
N MET A 250 -5.81 -15.98 21.62
CA MET A 250 -6.88 -15.13 22.15
C MET A 250 -8.23 -15.86 22.16
N LEU A 251 -8.97 -15.68 23.25
CA LEU A 251 -10.34 -16.18 23.37
C LEU A 251 -11.26 -15.46 22.37
N ASN A 252 -12.23 -16.19 21.83
CA ASN A 252 -13.27 -15.70 20.91
C ASN A 252 -12.78 -15.17 19.55
N LEU A 253 -11.54 -15.45 19.17
CA LEU A 253 -11.05 -15.20 17.82
C LEU A 253 -11.69 -16.18 16.84
N ASP A 254 -12.27 -15.68 15.75
CA ASP A 254 -12.63 -16.52 14.61
C ASP A 254 -11.41 -16.70 13.69
N VAL A 255 -10.86 -17.91 13.65
CA VAL A 255 -9.69 -18.24 12.81
C VAL A 255 -10.03 -18.33 11.33
N ASN A 256 -11.32 -18.42 10.98
CA ASN A 256 -11.85 -18.43 9.62
C ASN A 256 -12.37 -17.06 9.18
N THR A 257 -12.11 -16.00 9.94
CA THR A 257 -12.45 -14.62 9.59
C THR A 257 -11.79 -14.20 8.28
N ASP A 258 -12.39 -13.25 7.55
CA ASP A 258 -11.70 -12.52 6.47
C ASP A 258 -11.07 -11.20 6.98
N GLY A 259 -11.25 -10.90 8.27
CA GLY A 259 -10.73 -9.71 8.92
C GLY A 259 -11.28 -8.41 8.35
N GLY A 260 -12.37 -8.46 7.56
CA GLY A 260 -12.88 -7.32 6.80
C GLY A 260 -11.90 -6.76 5.77
N LEU A 261 -10.88 -7.53 5.37
CA LEU A 261 -9.87 -7.07 4.41
C LEU A 261 -10.42 -7.10 2.97
N PRO A 262 -9.98 -6.15 2.12
CA PRO A 262 -10.30 -6.20 0.70
C PRO A 262 -9.89 -7.54 0.08
N GLY A 263 -10.82 -8.16 -0.66
CA GLY A 263 -10.59 -9.47 -1.28
C GLY A 263 -10.96 -10.65 -0.39
N GLY A 264 -11.50 -10.47 0.81
CA GLY A 264 -12.22 -11.53 1.56
C GLY A 264 -11.41 -12.80 1.86
N ASN A 265 -10.08 -12.73 1.78
CA ASN A 265 -9.22 -13.89 2.01
C ASN A 265 -9.07 -14.13 3.51
N LYS A 266 -9.08 -15.40 3.88
CA LYS A 266 -8.93 -15.86 5.26
C LYS A 266 -7.46 -16.08 5.62
N PRO A 267 -7.08 -16.11 6.90
CA PRO A 267 -5.70 -16.39 7.33
C PRO A 267 -5.11 -17.62 6.66
N LEU A 268 -5.89 -18.70 6.53
CA LEU A 268 -5.46 -19.92 5.84
C LEU A 268 -5.12 -19.65 4.37
N GLY A 269 -6.01 -18.98 3.63
CA GLY A 269 -5.78 -18.60 2.23
C GLY A 269 -4.52 -17.74 2.06
N TYR A 270 -4.31 -16.75 2.92
CA TYR A 270 -3.10 -15.93 2.89
C TYR A 270 -1.82 -16.74 3.09
N THR A 271 -1.78 -17.63 4.09
CA THR A 271 -0.61 -18.49 4.31
C THR A 271 -0.36 -19.46 3.17
N THR A 272 -1.41 -19.95 2.50
CA THR A 272 -1.26 -20.77 1.27
C THR A 272 -0.76 -19.98 0.09
N TRP A 273 -1.21 -18.73 -0.10
CA TRP A 273 -0.78 -17.91 -1.22
C TRP A 273 0.72 -17.59 -1.11
N TYR A 274 1.16 -17.17 0.07
CA TYR A 274 2.53 -16.70 0.30
C TYR A 274 3.51 -17.77 0.80
N GLY A 275 3.04 -19.00 1.08
CA GLY A 275 3.91 -20.10 1.50
C GLY A 275 4.37 -20.04 2.96
N HIS A 276 3.59 -19.41 3.85
CA HIS A 276 3.97 -19.23 5.27
C HIS A 276 3.70 -20.50 6.11
N GLU A 277 4.52 -21.52 5.91
CA GLU A 277 4.34 -22.88 6.46
C GLU A 277 4.15 -22.93 7.97
N ALA A 278 4.91 -22.15 8.75
CA ALA A 278 4.82 -22.15 10.22
C ALA A 278 3.47 -21.64 10.71
N ILE A 279 2.95 -20.57 10.09
CA ILE A 279 1.63 -20.00 10.42
C ILE A 279 0.53 -20.93 9.95
N PHE A 280 0.68 -21.52 8.76
CA PHE A 280 -0.23 -22.52 8.24
C PHE A 280 -0.39 -23.69 9.22
N LYS A 281 0.72 -24.21 9.76
CA LYS A 281 0.70 -25.27 10.78
C LYS A 281 0.01 -24.82 12.08
N MET A 282 0.20 -23.58 12.52
CA MET A 282 -0.49 -23.05 13.70
C MET A 282 -2.01 -22.94 13.49
N LEU A 283 -2.44 -22.58 12.27
CA LEU A 283 -3.86 -22.54 11.90
C LEU A 283 -4.47 -23.94 11.85
N LEU A 284 -3.79 -24.92 11.25
CA LEU A 284 -4.28 -26.31 11.20
C LEU A 284 -4.41 -26.99 12.57
N ALA A 285 -3.69 -26.49 13.58
CA ALA A 285 -3.81 -26.98 14.95
C ALA A 285 -5.09 -26.50 15.66
N LYS A 286 -5.88 -25.63 15.03
CA LYS A 286 -7.18 -25.17 15.54
C LYS A 286 -8.27 -26.16 15.15
N GLU A 287 -9.10 -26.55 16.11
CA GLU A 287 -10.13 -27.57 15.89
C GLU A 287 -11.22 -27.04 14.94
N GLU A 288 -11.51 -25.74 15.04
CA GLU A 288 -12.54 -25.02 14.30
C GLU A 288 -12.10 -24.55 12.90
N ILE A 289 -10.86 -24.84 12.46
CA ILE A 289 -10.34 -24.39 11.16
C ILE A 289 -11.10 -25.04 10.00
N ASP A 290 -11.57 -24.23 9.05
CA ASP A 290 -12.18 -24.70 7.81
C ASP A 290 -11.14 -24.75 6.68
N VAL A 291 -10.59 -25.94 6.45
CA VAL A 291 -9.57 -26.19 5.42
C VAL A 291 -10.11 -26.14 3.99
N ASN A 292 -11.43 -26.22 3.82
CA ASN A 292 -12.10 -26.20 2.52
C ASN A 292 -12.72 -24.83 2.21
N SER A 293 -12.54 -23.85 3.09
CA SER A 293 -13.05 -22.50 2.88
C SER A 293 -12.55 -21.91 1.57
N LYS A 294 -13.46 -21.26 0.85
CA LYS A 294 -13.15 -20.58 -0.41
C LYS A 294 -12.67 -19.14 -0.15
N SER A 295 -11.69 -18.73 -0.94
CA SER A 295 -11.31 -17.34 -1.13
C SER A 295 -12.39 -16.56 -1.88
N SER A 296 -12.23 -15.24 -1.99
CA SER A 296 -13.11 -14.41 -2.84
C SER A 296 -13.06 -14.77 -4.32
N ALA A 297 -11.97 -15.40 -4.77
CA ALA A 297 -11.82 -15.92 -6.12
C ALA A 297 -12.44 -17.33 -6.29
N GLY A 298 -13.09 -17.87 -5.25
CA GLY A 298 -13.69 -19.20 -5.27
C GLY A 298 -12.70 -20.36 -5.07
N ASP A 299 -11.40 -20.07 -4.97
CA ASP A 299 -10.36 -21.09 -4.77
C ASP A 299 -10.26 -21.52 -3.30
N THR A 300 -10.05 -22.82 -3.06
CA THR A 300 -9.73 -23.38 -1.74
C THR A 300 -8.23 -23.33 -1.45
N ALA A 301 -7.84 -23.54 -0.19
CA ALA A 301 -6.44 -23.64 0.22
C ALA A 301 -5.64 -24.66 -0.63
N LEU A 302 -6.24 -25.80 -0.97
CA LEU A 302 -5.60 -26.82 -1.80
C LEU A 302 -5.38 -26.35 -3.24
N ILE A 303 -6.36 -25.65 -3.83
CA ILE A 303 -6.24 -25.08 -5.18
C ILE A 303 -5.15 -24.01 -5.21
N LEU A 304 -5.14 -23.09 -4.25
CA LEU A 304 -4.12 -22.04 -4.13
C LEU A 304 -2.72 -22.63 -3.99
N THR A 305 -2.57 -23.64 -3.14
CA THR A 305 -1.30 -24.33 -2.93
C THR A 305 -0.79 -25.00 -4.21
N ALA A 306 -1.68 -25.62 -4.98
CA ALA A 306 -1.32 -26.23 -6.26
C ALA A 306 -0.92 -25.19 -7.33
N LYS A 307 -1.56 -24.01 -7.34
CA LYS A 307 -1.22 -22.89 -8.23
C LYS A 307 0.16 -22.31 -7.92
N GLU A 308 0.44 -22.10 -6.63
CA GLU A 308 1.67 -21.45 -6.17
C GLU A 308 2.85 -22.43 -5.97
N GLY A 309 2.60 -23.73 -5.94
CA GLY A 309 3.64 -24.77 -5.88
C GLY A 309 4.19 -25.06 -4.47
N HIS A 310 3.44 -24.73 -3.41
CA HIS A 310 3.90 -24.93 -2.02
C HIS A 310 3.71 -26.38 -1.55
N GLU A 311 4.64 -27.27 -1.94
CA GLU A 311 4.54 -28.72 -1.69
C GLU A 311 4.34 -29.11 -0.21
N THR A 312 5.01 -28.44 0.73
CA THR A 312 4.89 -28.75 2.17
C THR A 312 3.47 -28.46 2.67
N ILE A 313 2.88 -27.34 2.23
CA ILE A 313 1.51 -26.98 2.55
C ILE A 313 0.53 -28.00 1.96
N ALA A 314 0.78 -28.48 0.73
CA ALA A 314 -0.07 -29.49 0.09
C ALA A 314 -0.06 -30.80 0.89
N LYS A 315 1.11 -31.25 1.35
CA LYS A 315 1.22 -32.44 2.20
C LYS A 315 0.44 -32.27 3.51
N MET A 316 0.58 -31.14 4.18
CA MET A 316 -0.16 -30.85 5.42
C MET A 316 -1.68 -30.84 5.21
N LEU A 317 -2.17 -30.31 4.08
CA LEU A 317 -3.59 -30.36 3.72
C LEU A 317 -4.07 -31.79 3.44
N LEU A 318 -3.30 -32.58 2.70
CA LEU A 318 -3.67 -33.95 2.32
C LEU A 318 -3.63 -34.95 3.49
N GLU A 319 -2.96 -34.60 4.59
CA GLU A 319 -2.96 -35.36 5.83
C GLU A 319 -4.24 -35.13 6.67
N ARG A 320 -5.02 -34.10 6.37
CA ARG A 320 -6.29 -33.82 7.05
C ARG A 320 -7.37 -34.82 6.61
N GLN A 321 -8.19 -35.26 7.56
CA GLN A 321 -9.29 -36.19 7.26
C GLN A 321 -10.52 -35.51 6.65
N ASP A 322 -10.69 -34.22 6.93
CA ASP A 322 -11.82 -33.39 6.51
C ASP A 322 -11.54 -32.61 5.21
N ILE A 323 -10.40 -32.84 4.54
CA ILE A 323 -10.07 -32.18 3.27
C ILE A 323 -10.93 -32.74 2.12
N ASP A 324 -11.57 -31.85 1.36
CA ASP A 324 -12.21 -32.18 0.10
C ASP A 324 -11.28 -31.90 -1.08
N VAL A 325 -10.60 -32.95 -1.54
CA VAL A 325 -9.68 -32.89 -2.68
C VAL A 325 -10.37 -32.63 -4.03
N ASN A 326 -11.70 -32.75 -4.11
CA ASN A 326 -12.47 -32.56 -5.34
C ASN A 326 -13.20 -31.21 -5.39
N CYS A 327 -12.98 -30.34 -4.41
CA CYS A 327 -13.51 -28.99 -4.41
C CYS A 327 -13.15 -28.27 -5.71
N LYS A 328 -14.14 -27.66 -6.35
CA LYS A 328 -13.96 -26.88 -7.56
C LYS A 328 -13.82 -25.40 -7.21
N GLY A 329 -12.82 -24.76 -7.83
CA GLY A 329 -12.78 -23.30 -7.96
C GLY A 329 -13.99 -22.82 -8.77
N ASP A 330 -14.30 -21.53 -8.65
CA ASP A 330 -15.41 -20.91 -9.38
C ASP A 330 -15.06 -20.60 -10.84
#